data_AF-A0A1M4ZPX8-F1
#
_entry.id   AF-A0A1M4ZPX8-F1
#
_cell.length_a   1.000
_cell.length_b   1.000
_cell.length_c   1.000
_cell.angle_alpha   90.00
_cell.angle_beta   90.00
_cell.angle_gamma   90.00
#
_symmetry.space_group_name_H-M   'P 1'
#
loop_
_entity.id
_entity.type
_entity.pdbx_description
1 polymer ?
#
loop_
_entity_poly.entity_id
_entity_poly.type
_entity_poly.pdbx_seq_one_letter_code
_entity_poly.pdbx_strand_id
1 'polypeptide(L)'
;MTKTTKVVNNLFMNIPMTIVFCWFVQQLAIWSGAAPAFDWKSFFLNLPIGYVTGFFIGLIFPSVPWGMRFASACGAKEGSWKYNALVNLIVNTVNTTALIIVMTYVNVCLFGHAPLQALIPGILDCYVPVWIVAYFVSYFTKPICLKLAQKCMKAI
;
A
#
# COMPACT_ATOMS: atom_id res chain seq x y z
N MET A 1 0.94 -18.76 14.19
CA MET A 1 0.09 -17.59 13.86
C MET A 1 -1.17 -18.11 13.18
N THR A 2 -2.35 -17.99 13.78
CA THR A 2 -3.60 -18.51 13.20
C THR A 2 -3.97 -17.71 11.95
N LYS A 3 -4.74 -18.32 11.01
CA LYS A 3 -5.18 -17.65 9.77
C LYS A 3 -5.86 -16.30 10.07
N THR A 4 -6.67 -16.26 11.14
CA THR A 4 -7.38 -15.06 11.61
C THR A 4 -6.45 -13.92 12.02
N THR A 5 -5.35 -14.19 12.75
CA THR A 5 -4.38 -13.15 13.12
C THR A 5 -3.69 -12.52 11.91
N LYS A 6 -3.44 -13.29 10.84
CA LYS A 6 -2.86 -12.76 9.60
C LYS A 6 -3.82 -11.82 8.88
N VAL A 7 -5.10 -12.19 8.80
CA VAL A 7 -6.14 -11.36 8.18
C VAL A 7 -6.35 -10.06 8.97
N VAL A 8 -6.43 -10.15 10.29
CA VAL A 8 -6.57 -8.98 11.18
C VAL A 8 -5.36 -8.05 11.09
N ASN A 9 -4.14 -8.60 11.04
CA ASN A 9 -2.93 -7.79 10.86
C ASN A 9 -2.89 -7.09 9.49
N ASN A 10 -3.34 -7.76 8.42
CA ASN A 10 -3.46 -7.12 7.10
C ASN A 10 -4.48 -5.98 7.13
N LEU A 11 -5.64 -6.16 7.77
CA LEU A 11 -6.65 -5.10 7.93
C LEU A 11 -6.10 -3.88 8.67
N PHE A 12 -5.39 -4.09 9.79
CA PHE A 12 -4.80 -2.99 10.56
C PHE A 12 -3.65 -2.29 9.83
N MET A 13 -2.81 -3.03 9.10
CA MET A 13 -1.76 -2.42 8.28
C MET A 13 -2.31 -1.62 7.11
N ASN A 14 -3.47 -1.98 6.59
CA ASN A 14 -4.05 -1.32 5.44
C ASN A 14 -4.53 0.11 5.78
N ILE A 15 -5.04 0.35 7.00
CA ILE A 15 -5.51 1.69 7.42
C ILE A 15 -4.42 2.77 7.30
N PRO A 16 -3.27 2.68 8.00
CA PRO A 16 -2.23 3.70 7.93
C PRO A 16 -1.61 3.78 6.52
N MET A 17 -1.50 2.65 5.82
CA MET A 17 -0.99 2.62 4.45
C MET A 17 -1.89 3.41 3.49
N THR A 18 -3.20 3.18 3.54
CA THR A 18 -4.16 3.91 2.70
C THR A 18 -4.19 5.40 3.01
N ILE A 19 -4.14 5.79 4.29
CA ILE A 19 -4.13 7.20 4.69
C ILE A 19 -2.89 7.90 4.13
N VAL A 20 -1.71 7.33 4.35
CA VAL A 20 -0.46 7.94 3.88
C VAL A 20 -0.40 7.94 2.35
N PHE A 21 -0.87 6.87 1.71
CA PHE A 21 -0.98 6.80 0.26
C PHE A 21 -1.85 7.93 -0.31
N CYS A 22 -3.09 8.08 0.17
CA CYS A 22 -4.01 9.10 -0.32
C CYS A 22 -3.46 10.51 -0.09
N TRP A 23 -2.86 10.73 1.08
CA TRP A 23 -2.22 12.01 1.39
C TRP A 23 -1.06 12.32 0.43
N PHE A 24 -0.16 11.35 0.24
CA PHE A 24 1.05 11.57 -0.56
C PHE A 24 0.75 11.73 -2.05
N VAL A 25 -0.24 10.99 -2.58
CA VAL A 25 -0.70 11.15 -3.97
C VAL A 25 -1.27 12.54 -4.20
N GLN A 26 -2.05 13.09 -3.26
CA GLN A 26 -2.56 14.46 -3.40
C GLN A 26 -1.44 15.50 -3.31
N GLN A 27 -0.47 15.32 -2.43
CA GLN A 27 0.68 16.22 -2.36
C GLN A 27 1.51 16.18 -3.65
N LEU A 28 1.72 14.99 -4.23
CA LEU A 28 2.36 14.85 -5.53
C LEU A 28 1.56 15.53 -6.66
N ALA A 29 0.23 15.45 -6.63
CA ALA A 29 -0.61 16.15 -7.60
C ALA A 29 -0.45 17.68 -7.51
N ILE A 30 -0.27 18.23 -6.30
CA ILE A 30 0.00 19.65 -6.09
C ILE A 30 1.41 20.00 -6.59
N TRP A 31 2.41 19.20 -6.23
CA TRP A 31 3.81 19.47 -6.60
C TRP A 31 4.09 19.33 -8.10
N SER A 32 3.38 18.44 -8.78
CA SER A 32 3.43 18.30 -10.25
C SER A 32 2.63 19.38 -10.99
N GLY A 33 1.90 20.24 -10.27
CA GLY A 33 1.04 21.26 -10.87
C GLY A 33 -0.28 20.71 -11.46
N ALA A 34 -0.58 19.43 -11.26
CA ALA A 34 -1.82 18.81 -11.69
C ALA A 34 -3.03 19.24 -10.85
N ALA A 35 -2.81 19.71 -9.62
CA ALA A 35 -3.84 20.24 -8.74
C ALA A 35 -3.42 21.59 -8.12
N PRO A 36 -4.33 22.58 -8.02
CA PRO A 36 -4.00 23.90 -7.46
C PRO A 36 -3.90 23.90 -5.93
N ALA A 37 -4.60 23.00 -5.25
CA ALA A 37 -4.64 22.90 -3.80
C ALA A 37 -5.06 21.50 -3.34
N PHE A 38 -4.94 21.25 -2.04
CA PHE A 38 -5.39 19.99 -1.42
C PHE A 38 -6.92 19.91 -1.42
N ASP A 39 -7.47 18.90 -2.08
CA ASP A 39 -8.92 18.67 -2.12
C ASP A 39 -9.35 17.63 -1.07
N TRP A 40 -9.97 18.12 -0.01
CA TRP A 40 -10.53 17.30 1.06
C TRP A 40 -11.60 16.33 0.56
N LYS A 41 -12.38 16.68 -0.48
CA LYS A 41 -13.43 15.79 -0.99
C LYS A 41 -12.80 14.56 -1.66
N SER A 42 -11.85 14.77 -2.56
CA SER A 42 -11.10 13.68 -3.18
C SER A 42 -10.34 12.86 -2.15
N PHE A 43 -9.83 13.45 -1.07
CA PHE A 43 -9.15 12.72 0.00
C PHE A 43 -10.10 11.74 0.70
N PHE A 44 -11.24 12.24 1.18
CA PHE A 44 -12.21 11.41 1.90
C PHE A 44 -12.91 10.37 1.03
N LEU A 45 -13.04 10.61 -0.28
CA LEU A 45 -13.55 9.61 -1.23
C LEU A 45 -12.51 8.51 -1.53
N ASN A 46 -11.23 8.87 -1.64
CA ASN A 46 -10.17 7.92 -1.92
C ASN A 46 -9.83 7.03 -0.73
N LEU A 47 -10.05 7.47 0.51
CA LEU A 47 -9.82 6.66 1.71
C LEU A 47 -10.59 5.32 1.71
N PRO A 48 -11.94 5.29 1.61
CA PRO A 48 -12.68 4.03 1.61
C PRO A 48 -12.37 3.18 0.37
N ILE A 49 -12.21 3.79 -0.80
CA ILE A 49 -11.90 3.08 -2.04
C ILE A 49 -10.52 2.41 -1.94
N GLY A 50 -9.50 3.16 -1.53
CA GLY A 50 -8.15 2.66 -1.32
C GLY A 50 -8.09 1.60 -0.22
N TYR A 51 -8.89 1.74 0.83
CA TYR A 51 -8.95 0.76 1.91
C TYR A 51 -9.56 -0.56 1.43
N VAL A 52 -10.72 -0.52 0.79
CA VAL A 52 -11.38 -1.72 0.23
C VAL A 52 -10.49 -2.38 -0.82
N THR A 53 -9.89 -1.59 -1.70
CA THR A 53 -8.97 -2.07 -2.74
C THR A 53 -7.74 -2.73 -2.14
N GLY A 54 -7.07 -2.07 -1.20
CA GLY A 54 -5.89 -2.62 -0.51
C GLY A 54 -6.18 -3.91 0.23
N PHE A 55 -7.40 -4.05 0.77
CA PHE A 55 -7.84 -5.27 1.43
C PHE A 55 -7.97 -6.43 0.43
N PHE A 56 -8.65 -6.22 -0.69
CA PHE A 56 -8.77 -7.23 -1.73
C PHE A 56 -7.42 -7.60 -2.35
N ILE A 57 -6.55 -6.62 -2.61
CA ILE A 57 -5.18 -6.89 -3.09
C ILE A 57 -4.44 -7.79 -2.10
N GLY A 58 -4.50 -7.48 -0.79
CA GLY A 58 -3.85 -8.27 0.25
C GLY A 58 -4.42 -9.68 0.44
N LEU A 59 -5.65 -9.93 -0.02
CA LEU A 59 -6.27 -11.25 -0.03
C LEU A 59 -5.98 -12.04 -1.31
N ILE A 60 -6.02 -11.39 -2.46
CA ILE A 60 -5.86 -12.00 -3.79
C ILE A 60 -4.40 -12.35 -4.04
N PHE A 61 -3.48 -11.43 -3.71
CA PHE A 61 -2.07 -11.61 -4.01
C PHE A 61 -1.32 -12.25 -2.83
N PRO A 62 -0.70 -13.43 -3.02
CA PRO A 62 0.13 -14.07 -2.01
C PRO A 62 1.52 -13.41 -1.93
N SER A 63 1.54 -12.10 -1.65
CA SER A 63 2.73 -11.26 -1.67
C SER A 63 3.74 -11.61 -0.56
N VAL A 64 3.26 -12.12 0.58
CA VAL A 64 4.11 -12.57 1.70
C VAL A 64 4.90 -13.85 1.34
N PRO A 65 4.27 -14.94 0.84
CA PRO A 65 5.01 -16.09 0.30
C PRO A 65 6.05 -15.72 -0.76
N TRP A 66 5.72 -14.80 -1.67
CA TRP A 66 6.66 -14.34 -2.69
C TRP A 66 7.86 -13.62 -2.08
N GLY A 67 7.62 -12.72 -1.12
CA GLY A 67 8.69 -12.04 -0.40
C GLY A 67 9.60 -12.99 0.37
N MET A 68 9.03 -14.01 1.04
CA MET A 68 9.81 -15.02 1.76
C MET A 68 10.70 -15.82 0.81
N ARG A 69 10.15 -16.27 -0.33
CA ARG A 69 10.93 -16.98 -1.37
C ARG A 69 12.06 -16.12 -1.92
N PHE A 70 11.80 -14.85 -2.19
CA PHE A 70 12.80 -13.91 -2.68
C PHE A 70 13.92 -13.69 -1.66
N ALA A 71 13.58 -13.44 -0.40
CA ALA A 71 14.55 -13.22 0.66
C ALA A 71 15.43 -14.47 0.91
N SER A 72 14.82 -15.67 0.87
CA SER A 72 15.56 -16.93 0.96
C SER A 72 16.45 -17.16 -0.27
N ALA A 73 16.00 -16.81 -1.48
CA ALA A 73 16.81 -16.89 -2.70
C ALA A 73 18.01 -15.92 -2.68
N CYS A 74 17.87 -14.77 -2.02
CA CYS A 74 18.98 -13.84 -1.77
C CYS A 74 19.94 -14.30 -0.64
N GLY A 75 19.74 -15.48 -0.07
CA GLY A 75 20.58 -16.02 1.00
C GLY A 75 20.44 -15.31 2.35
N ALA A 76 19.38 -14.50 2.53
CA ALA A 76 19.15 -13.83 3.80
C ALA A 76 18.67 -14.84 4.86
N LYS A 77 19.31 -14.84 6.03
CA LYS A 77 18.89 -15.71 7.15
C LYS A 77 17.52 -15.30 7.67
N GLU A 78 16.63 -16.26 7.82
CA GLU A 78 15.32 -16.05 8.45
C GLU A 78 15.49 -15.40 9.82
N GLY A 79 14.67 -14.38 10.10
CA GLY A 79 14.76 -13.60 11.34
C GLY A 79 15.82 -12.48 11.35
N SER A 80 16.68 -12.39 10.34
CA SER A 80 17.58 -11.23 10.21
C SER A 80 16.82 -9.97 9.78
N TRP A 81 17.35 -8.79 10.14
CA TRP A 81 16.78 -7.51 9.71
C TRP A 81 16.77 -7.39 8.17
N LYS A 82 17.79 -7.92 7.49
CA LYS A 82 17.88 -7.96 6.02
C LYS A 82 16.77 -8.82 5.41
N TYR A 83 16.49 -9.98 5.99
CA TYR A 83 15.39 -10.84 5.55
C TYR A 83 14.04 -10.12 5.64
N ASN A 84 13.76 -9.47 6.77
CA ASN A 84 12.53 -8.72 6.96
C ASN A 84 12.39 -7.53 5.98
N ALA A 85 13.51 -6.84 5.69
CA ALA A 85 13.53 -5.76 4.71
C ALA A 85 13.24 -6.28 3.29
N LEU A 86 13.88 -7.37 2.86
CA LEU A 86 13.66 -7.96 1.53
C LEU A 86 12.23 -8.52 1.36
N VAL A 87 11.68 -9.16 2.39
CA VAL A 87 10.27 -9.57 2.38
C VAL A 87 9.37 -8.34 2.28
N ASN A 88 9.65 -7.27 3.04
CA ASN A 88 8.87 -6.04 2.97
C ASN A 88 8.93 -5.41 1.58
N LEU A 89 10.09 -5.47 0.92
CA LEU A 89 10.30 -4.89 -0.40
C LEU A 89 9.32 -5.49 -1.40
N ILE A 90 9.28 -6.82 -1.51
CA ILE A 90 8.40 -7.51 -2.45
C ILE A 90 6.93 -7.30 -2.09
N VAL A 91 6.58 -7.42 -0.80
CA VAL A 91 5.20 -7.21 -0.34
C VAL A 91 4.72 -5.79 -0.65
N ASN A 92 5.55 -4.79 -0.36
CA ASN A 92 5.26 -3.39 -0.63
C ASN A 92 5.14 -3.13 -2.13
N THR A 93 6.04 -3.68 -2.94
CA THR A 93 5.97 -3.54 -4.40
C THR A 93 4.65 -4.06 -4.92
N VAL A 94 4.30 -5.33 -4.68
CA VAL A 94 3.05 -5.91 -5.21
C VAL A 94 1.83 -5.12 -4.75
N ASN A 95 1.75 -4.79 -3.46
CA ASN A 95 0.60 -4.08 -2.91
C ASN A 95 0.50 -2.65 -3.46
N THR A 96 1.61 -1.93 -3.52
CA THR A 96 1.63 -0.53 -3.99
C THR A 96 1.39 -0.47 -5.50
N THR A 97 1.97 -1.37 -6.30
CA THR A 97 1.71 -1.41 -7.74
C THR A 97 0.24 -1.66 -8.03
N ALA A 98 -0.36 -2.68 -7.41
CA ALA A 98 -1.76 -2.99 -7.61
C ALA A 98 -2.67 -1.83 -7.12
N LEU A 99 -2.34 -1.21 -5.98
CA LEU A 99 -3.11 -0.09 -5.45
C LEU A 99 -3.02 1.14 -6.36
N ILE A 100 -1.83 1.48 -6.87
CA ILE A 100 -1.65 2.61 -7.80
C ILE A 100 -2.43 2.38 -9.08
N ILE A 101 -2.38 1.19 -9.67
CA ILE A 101 -3.14 0.91 -10.91
C ILE A 101 -4.64 1.16 -10.70
N VAL A 102 -5.21 0.64 -9.61
CA VAL A 102 -6.64 0.79 -9.34
C VAL A 102 -6.98 2.25 -8.99
N MET A 103 -6.18 2.88 -8.13
CA MET A 103 -6.45 4.26 -7.68
C MET A 103 -6.26 5.27 -8.81
N THR A 104 -5.26 5.09 -9.69
CA THR A 104 -5.10 5.93 -10.87
C THR A 104 -6.27 5.71 -11.83
N TYR A 105 -6.75 4.48 -12.03
CA TYR A 105 -7.93 4.23 -12.84
C TYR A 105 -9.18 4.93 -12.28
N VAL A 106 -9.41 4.83 -10.98
CA VAL A 106 -10.56 5.50 -10.32
C VAL A 106 -10.46 7.02 -10.45
N ASN A 107 -9.30 7.61 -10.14
CA ASN A 107 -9.18 9.07 -10.13
C ASN A 107 -9.11 9.66 -11.55
N VAL A 108 -8.34 9.06 -12.45
CA VAL A 108 -8.09 9.60 -13.79
C VAL A 108 -9.20 9.21 -14.76
N CYS A 109 -9.60 7.94 -14.81
CA CYS A 109 -10.56 7.45 -15.80
C CYS A 109 -12.01 7.54 -15.31
N LEU A 110 -12.31 7.19 -14.06
CA LEU A 110 -13.70 7.24 -13.56
C LEU A 110 -14.13 8.65 -13.14
N PHE A 111 -13.35 9.33 -12.29
CA PHE A 111 -13.70 10.67 -11.80
C PHE A 111 -13.25 11.79 -12.73
N GLY A 112 -12.05 11.68 -13.31
CA GLY A 112 -11.53 12.67 -14.26
C GLY A 112 -12.09 12.53 -15.68
N HIS A 113 -12.84 11.45 -15.98
CA HIS A 113 -13.34 11.12 -17.32
C HIS A 113 -12.28 11.12 -18.42
N ALA A 114 -11.01 10.93 -18.07
CA ALA A 114 -9.91 10.92 -19.01
C ALA A 114 -9.86 9.59 -19.79
N PRO A 115 -9.34 9.58 -21.04
CA PRO A 115 -9.20 8.36 -21.81
C PRO A 115 -8.27 7.36 -21.11
N LEU A 116 -8.49 6.06 -21.33
CA LEU A 116 -7.73 4.98 -20.70
C LEU A 116 -6.21 5.07 -20.96
N GLN A 117 -5.81 5.74 -22.04
CA GLN A 117 -4.41 6.03 -22.38
C GLN A 117 -3.71 6.90 -21.32
N ALA A 118 -4.45 7.75 -20.59
CA ALA A 118 -3.91 8.60 -19.52
C ALA A 118 -3.53 7.81 -18.26
N LEU A 119 -3.92 6.53 -18.17
CA LEU A 119 -3.58 5.67 -17.05
C LEU A 119 -2.07 5.45 -16.93
N ILE A 120 -1.40 5.13 -18.04
CA ILE A 120 0.03 4.82 -18.06
C ILE A 120 0.89 6.00 -17.59
N PRO A 121 0.78 7.22 -18.16
CA PRO A 121 1.55 8.36 -17.68
C PRO A 121 1.20 8.70 -16.23
N GLY A 122 -0.08 8.66 -15.85
CA GLY A 122 -0.50 8.91 -14.47
C GLY A 122 0.11 7.93 -13.46
N ILE A 123 0.25 6.65 -13.83
CA ILE A 123 0.97 5.66 -13.02
C ILE A 123 2.45 6.04 -12.95
N LEU A 124 3.11 6.25 -14.09
CA LEU A 124 4.56 6.50 -14.15
C LEU A 124 4.98 7.73 -13.34
N ASP A 125 4.18 8.80 -13.37
CA ASP A 125 4.47 10.05 -12.68
C ASP A 125 4.46 9.92 -11.15
N CYS A 126 3.59 9.05 -10.60
CA CYS A 126 3.46 8.87 -9.15
C CYS A 126 4.10 7.58 -8.61
N TYR A 127 4.42 6.62 -9.48
CA TYR A 127 4.79 5.26 -9.05
C TYR A 127 5.98 5.21 -8.11
N VAL A 128 7.11 5.75 -8.56
CA VAL A 128 8.37 5.72 -7.80
C VAL A 128 8.25 6.46 -6.45
N PRO A 129 7.80 7.73 -6.38
CA PRO A 129 7.75 8.44 -5.11
C PRO A 129 6.77 7.80 -4.13
N VAL A 130 5.59 7.34 -4.59
CA VAL A 130 4.61 6.68 -3.74
C VAL A 130 5.13 5.32 -3.24
N TRP A 131 5.80 4.55 -4.10
CA TRP A 131 6.40 3.28 -3.71
C TRP A 131 7.46 3.44 -2.61
N ILE A 132 8.33 4.45 -2.73
CA ILE A 132 9.36 4.75 -1.72
C ILE A 132 8.70 5.06 -0.37
N VAL A 133 7.72 5.96 -0.35
CA VAL A 133 7.04 6.38 0.89
C VAL A 133 6.28 5.22 1.52
N ALA A 134 5.52 4.46 0.72
CA ALA A 134 4.81 3.27 1.17
C ALA A 134 5.78 2.23 1.78
N TYR A 135 6.98 2.09 1.22
CA TYR A 135 7.99 1.19 1.75
C TYR A 135 8.47 1.63 3.15
N PHE A 136 8.79 2.91 3.34
CA PHE A 136 9.22 3.40 4.64
C PHE A 136 8.11 3.35 5.68
N VAL A 137 6.90 3.79 5.32
CA VAL A 137 5.74 3.75 6.22
C VAL A 137 5.46 2.31 6.64
N SER A 138 5.38 1.37 5.69
CA SER A 138 5.16 -0.05 6.01
C SER A 138 6.27 -0.61 6.91
N TYR A 139 7.52 -0.20 6.71
CA TYR A 139 8.63 -0.64 7.54
C TYR A 139 8.49 -0.18 9.00
N PHE A 140 8.15 1.10 9.23
CA PHE A 140 7.99 1.65 10.58
C PHE A 140 6.67 1.26 11.25
N THR A 141 5.59 1.11 10.49
CA THR A 141 4.26 0.83 11.05
C THR A 141 4.02 -0.66 11.29
N LYS A 142 4.71 -1.56 10.58
CA LYS A 142 4.67 -3.02 10.79
C LYS A 142 4.77 -3.46 12.26
N PRO A 143 5.79 -3.05 13.04
CA PRO A 143 5.92 -3.48 14.43
C PRO A 143 4.79 -2.98 15.33
N ILE A 144 4.22 -1.81 15.03
CA ILE A 144 3.11 -1.22 15.79
C ILE A 144 1.83 -2.00 15.51
N CYS A 145 1.53 -2.25 14.23
CA CYS A 145 0.34 -3.01 13.83
C CYS A 145 0.37 -4.45 14.34
N LEU A 146 1.54 -5.11 14.35
CA LEU A 146 1.68 -6.44 14.93
C LEU A 146 1.34 -6.46 16.44
N LYS A 147 1.81 -5.45 17.20
CA LYS A 147 1.48 -5.32 18.63
C LYS A 147 -0.02 -5.08 18.86
N LEU A 148 -0.65 -4.26 18.02
CA LEU A 148 -2.09 -3.98 18.09
C LEU A 148 -2.93 -5.21 17.73
N ALA A 149 -2.58 -5.92 16.65
CA ALA A 149 -3.26 -7.15 16.24
C ALA A 149 -3.16 -8.23 17.33
N GLN A 150 -2.01 -8.38 17.97
CA GLN A 150 -1.82 -9.30 19.09
C GLN A 150 -2.65 -8.92 20.33
N LYS A 151 -2.77 -7.62 20.64
CA LYS A 151 -3.63 -7.14 21.74
C LYS A 151 -5.10 -7.41 21.47
N CYS A 152 -5.60 -7.13 20.26
CA CYS A 152 -6.98 -7.38 19.91
C CYS A 152 -7.32 -8.88 19.94
N MET A 153 -6.43 -9.73 19.46
CA MET A 153 -6.60 -11.20 19.50
C MET A 153 -6.49 -11.81 20.90
N LYS A 154 -5.92 -11.09 21.89
CA LYS A 154 -5.91 -11.51 23.30
C LYS A 154 -7.15 -11.01 24.07
N ALA A 155 -7.85 -10.02 23.52
CA ALA A 155 -9.06 -9.45 24.10
C ALA A 155 -10.35 -10.14 23.60
N ILE A 156 -10.22 -11.07 22.65
CA ILE A 156 -11.25 -11.97 22.12
C ILE A 156 -10.94 -13.37 22.66
#